data_AF-A0AAW3A6U2-F1
#
_entry.id   AF-A0AAW3A6U2-F1
#
_cell.length_a   1.000
_cell.length_b   1.000
_cell.length_c   1.000
_cell.angle_alpha   90.00
_cell.angle_beta   90.00
_cell.angle_gamma   90.00
#
_symmetry.space_group_name_H-M   'P 1'
#
loop_
_entity.id
_entity.type
_entity.pdbx_description
1 polymer ?
#
loop_
_entity_poly.entity_id
_entity_poly.type
_entity_poly.pdbx_seq_one_letter_code
_entity_poly.pdbx_strand_id
1 'polypeptide(L)'
;GPSWCPPCRGFTPQLIEFYEKYHDSKNLEVVLVTWDEEEEDFNGYYAKMPWLAIPFSQRHLVEGLTKAFNVGSIPTVIGVCADTGDVLTTRARHALTQDPEGEQFPWRD
;
A
#
# COMPACT_ATOMS: atom_id res chain seq x y z
N GLY A 1 2.36 3.10 -4.57
CA GLY A 1 3.63 3.00 -5.33
C GLY A 1 3.34 3.01 -6.82
N PRO A 2 4.31 3.33 -7.69
CA PRO A 2 4.11 3.45 -9.13
C PRO A 2 4.62 2.26 -9.95
N SER A 3 4.13 2.15 -11.18
CA SER A 3 4.45 1.10 -12.15
C SER A 3 5.92 1.10 -12.57
N TRP A 4 6.54 2.28 -12.68
CA TRP A 4 7.91 2.46 -13.17
C TRP A 4 8.99 2.05 -12.14
N CYS A 5 8.63 1.96 -10.86
CA CYS A 5 9.53 1.67 -9.74
C CYS A 5 9.91 0.17 -9.67
N PRO A 6 11.18 -0.22 -9.94
CA PRO A 6 11.60 -1.62 -9.86
C PRO A 6 11.38 -2.31 -8.51
N PRO A 7 11.75 -1.72 -7.34
CA PRO A 7 11.50 -2.37 -6.06
C PRO A 7 10.00 -2.49 -5.74
N CYS A 8 9.17 -1.61 -6.29
CA CYS A 8 7.71 -1.68 -6.16
C CYS A 8 7.17 -2.90 -6.92
N ARG A 9 7.59 -3.10 -8.17
CA ARG A 9 7.21 -4.29 -8.96
C ARG A 9 7.64 -5.61 -8.33
N GLY A 10 8.75 -5.63 -7.60
CA GLY A 10 9.19 -6.81 -6.85
C GLY A 10 8.44 -7.06 -5.53
N PHE A 11 7.91 -5.99 -4.91
CA PHE A 11 7.19 -6.08 -3.64
C PHE A 11 5.68 -6.34 -3.84
N THR A 12 5.05 -5.79 -4.88
CA THR A 12 3.61 -5.94 -5.12
C THR A 12 3.13 -7.39 -5.11
N PRO A 13 3.79 -8.37 -5.75
CA PRO A 13 3.36 -9.76 -5.70
C PRO A 13 3.30 -10.33 -4.27
N GLN A 14 4.26 -9.97 -3.40
CA GLN A 14 4.26 -10.40 -1.99
C GLN A 14 3.08 -9.80 -1.22
N LEU A 15 2.76 -8.53 -1.49
CA LEU A 15 1.60 -7.88 -0.89
C LEU A 15 0.28 -8.47 -1.40
N ILE A 16 0.20 -8.84 -2.68
CA ILE A 16 -0.96 -9.54 -3.27
C ILE A 16 -1.18 -10.87 -2.57
N GLU A 17 -0.14 -11.69 -2.46
CA GLU A 17 -0.23 -13.01 -1.80
C GLU A 17 -0.70 -12.89 -0.35
N PHE A 18 -0.15 -11.93 0.40
CA PHE A 18 -0.59 -11.66 1.76
C PHE A 18 -2.05 -11.19 1.82
N TYR A 19 -2.42 -10.26 0.95
CA TYR A 19 -3.78 -9.72 0.90
C TYR A 19 -4.80 -10.82 0.59
N GLU A 20 -4.61 -11.57 -0.49
CA GLU A 20 -5.53 -12.65 -0.87
C GLU A 20 -5.70 -13.68 0.25
N LYS A 21 -4.62 -14.01 0.98
CA LYS A 21 -4.65 -14.98 2.07
C LYS A 21 -5.30 -14.45 3.35
N TYR A 22 -5.15 -13.15 3.66
CA TYR A 22 -5.44 -12.64 5.00
C TYR A 22 -6.39 -11.44 5.08
N HIS A 23 -6.79 -10.81 3.99
CA HIS A 23 -7.63 -9.61 4.03
C HIS A 23 -8.94 -9.83 4.81
N ASP A 24 -9.64 -10.94 4.57
CA ASP A 24 -10.85 -11.30 5.30
C ASP A 24 -10.56 -11.66 6.76
N SER A 25 -9.60 -12.55 7.01
CA SER A 25 -9.34 -13.08 8.36
C SER A 25 -8.70 -12.07 9.31
N LYS A 26 -7.96 -11.09 8.77
CA LYS A 26 -7.32 -10.00 9.52
C LYS A 26 -8.09 -8.67 9.40
N ASN A 27 -9.25 -8.65 8.75
CA ASN A 27 -10.08 -7.47 8.52
C ASN A 27 -9.25 -6.28 7.98
N LEU A 28 -8.57 -6.52 6.87
CA LEU A 28 -7.61 -5.61 6.24
C LEU A 28 -8.11 -5.20 4.84
N GLU A 29 -7.92 -3.93 4.50
CA GLU A 29 -8.03 -3.43 3.13
C GLU A 29 -6.73 -2.70 2.74
N VAL A 30 -6.40 -2.71 1.46
CA VAL A 30 -5.29 -1.97 0.87
C VAL A 30 -5.82 -0.91 -0.09
N VAL A 31 -5.29 0.31 0.02
CA VAL A 31 -5.62 1.38 -0.94
C VAL A 31 -4.34 1.80 -1.65
N LEU A 32 -4.29 1.61 -2.97
CA LEU A 32 -3.21 2.08 -3.80
C LEU A 32 -3.20 3.61 -3.84
N VAL A 33 -2.15 4.18 -3.26
CA VAL A 33 -1.74 5.58 -3.45
C VAL A 33 -0.67 5.59 -4.54
N THR A 34 -1.08 5.88 -5.78
CA THR A 34 -0.17 5.83 -6.94
C THR A 34 0.74 7.04 -7.01
N TRP A 35 1.99 6.83 -7.45
CA TRP A 35 2.93 7.89 -7.83
C TRP A 35 3.18 7.87 -9.34
N ASP A 36 2.39 7.12 -10.11
CA ASP A 36 2.41 7.19 -11.57
C ASP A 36 1.99 8.61 -11.98
N GLU A 37 2.64 9.13 -13.02
CA GLU A 37 2.38 10.47 -13.56
C GLU A 37 1.38 10.43 -14.73
N GLU A 38 1.26 9.27 -15.38
CA GLU A 38 0.34 9.01 -16.49
C GLU A 38 -0.80 8.07 -16.06
N GLU A 39 -2.01 8.32 -16.56
CA GLU A 39 -3.21 7.56 -16.18
C GLU A 39 -3.17 6.12 -16.74
N GLU A 40 -2.61 5.94 -17.94
CA GLU A 40 -2.46 4.64 -18.58
C GLU A 40 -1.54 3.71 -17.76
N ASP A 41 -0.44 4.26 -17.24
CA ASP A 41 0.50 3.53 -16.39
C ASP A 41 -0.14 3.11 -15.06
N PHE A 42 -0.87 4.04 -14.44
CA PHE A 42 -1.67 3.75 -13.24
C PHE A 42 -2.66 2.62 -13.52
N ASN A 43 -3.47 2.73 -14.57
CA ASN A 43 -4.51 1.76 -14.89
C ASN A 43 -3.91 0.37 -15.18
N GLY A 44 -2.84 0.31 -15.97
CA GLY A 44 -2.16 -0.94 -16.30
C GLY A 44 -1.52 -1.63 -15.10
N TYR A 45 -1.05 -0.85 -14.11
CA TYR A 45 -0.49 -1.40 -12.89
C TYR A 45 -1.56 -1.80 -11.87
N TYR A 46 -2.58 -0.95 -11.68
CA TYR A 46 -3.70 -1.19 -10.78
C TYR A 46 -4.54 -2.41 -11.20
N ALA A 47 -4.70 -2.65 -12.50
CA ALA A 47 -5.42 -3.82 -13.01
C ALA A 47 -4.87 -5.18 -12.55
N LYS A 48 -3.67 -5.21 -11.95
CA LYS A 48 -3.03 -6.42 -11.40
C LYS A 48 -3.24 -6.56 -9.89
N MET A 49 -3.95 -5.64 -9.24
CA MET A 49 -4.08 -5.56 -7.80
C MET A 49 -5.52 -5.87 -7.36
N PRO A 50 -5.73 -6.74 -6.36
CA PRO A 50 -7.06 -7.18 -5.92
C PRO A 50 -7.70 -6.27 -4.86
N TRP A 51 -7.25 -5.02 -4.75
CA TRP A 51 -7.64 -4.08 -3.70
C TRP A 51 -8.03 -2.71 -4.29
N LEU A 52 -8.31 -1.72 -3.45
CA LEU A 52 -8.79 -0.40 -3.86
C LEU A 52 -7.68 0.54 -4.34
N ALA A 53 -8.05 1.65 -4.98
CA ALA A 53 -7.14 2.74 -5.30
C ALA A 53 -7.78 4.10 -5.06
N ILE A 54 -6.97 5.11 -4.74
CA ILE A 54 -7.40 6.50 -4.90
C ILE A 54 -7.56 6.77 -6.40
N PRO A 55 -8.71 7.31 -6.85
CA PRO A 55 -8.90 7.64 -8.26
C PRO A 55 -7.77 8.53 -8.78
N PHE A 56 -7.26 8.23 -9.98
CA PHE A 56 -6.11 8.94 -10.55
C PHE A 56 -6.32 10.46 -10.61
N SER A 57 -7.55 10.92 -10.87
CA SER A 57 -7.92 12.33 -10.89
C SER A 57 -7.78 13.06 -9.54
N GLN A 58 -7.69 12.35 -8.41
CA GLN A 58 -7.60 12.92 -7.06
C GLN A 58 -6.14 13.12 -6.60
N ARG A 59 -5.30 13.69 -7.47
CA ARG A 59 -3.86 13.91 -7.23
C ARG A 59 -3.56 14.68 -5.94
N HIS A 60 -4.38 15.66 -5.60
CA HIS A 60 -4.25 16.45 -4.37
C HIS A 60 -4.30 15.60 -3.09
N LEU A 61 -5.09 14.50 -3.08
CA LEU A 61 -5.13 13.59 -1.94
C LEU A 61 -3.84 12.77 -1.84
N VAL A 62 -3.33 12.28 -2.97
CA VAL A 62 -2.04 11.56 -3.05
C VAL A 62 -0.90 12.42 -2.51
N GLU A 63 -0.83 13.68 -2.94
CA GLU A 63 0.16 14.65 -2.46
C GLU A 63 0.00 14.95 -0.96
N GLY A 64 -1.25 15.15 -0.52
CA GLY A 64 -1.58 15.40 0.88
C GLY A 64 -1.13 14.25 1.79
N LEU A 65 -1.45 13.01 1.41
CA LEU A 65 -1.07 11.80 2.15
C LEU A 65 0.45 11.59 2.15
N THR A 66 1.11 11.78 0.99
CA THR A 66 2.56 11.68 0.87
C THR A 66 3.28 12.64 1.82
N LYS A 67 2.79 13.89 1.92
CA LYS A 67 3.32 14.89 2.84
C LYS A 67 2.98 14.57 4.30
N ALA A 68 1.73 14.23 4.59
CA ALA A 68 1.25 13.95 5.95
C ALA A 68 2.01 12.80 6.61
N PHE A 69 2.33 11.77 5.84
CA PHE A 69 3.09 10.62 6.31
C PHE A 69 4.60 10.71 6.05
N ASN A 70 5.09 11.84 5.54
CA ASN A 70 6.51 12.07 5.23
C ASN A 70 7.13 10.93 4.38
N VAL A 71 6.41 10.49 3.33
CA VAL A 71 6.85 9.38 2.48
C VAL A 71 7.97 9.85 1.57
N GLY A 72 9.21 9.57 1.95
CA GLY A 72 10.42 9.93 1.19
C GLY A 72 10.86 8.91 0.13
N SER A 73 10.32 7.69 0.17
CA SER A 73 10.70 6.62 -0.76
C SER A 73 9.57 5.62 -0.99
N ILE A 74 9.69 4.84 -2.07
CA ILE A 74 8.74 3.81 -2.49
C ILE A 74 9.48 2.49 -2.77
N PRO A 75 8.85 1.32 -2.53
CA PRO A 75 7.50 1.15 -1.97
C PRO A 75 7.45 1.42 -0.46
N THR A 76 6.38 2.09 -0.02
CA THR A 76 6.04 2.33 1.39
C THR A 76 4.61 1.84 1.64
N VAL A 77 4.38 1.22 2.79
CA VAL A 77 3.05 0.74 3.24
C VAL A 77 2.84 1.25 4.66
N ILE A 78 1.72 1.93 4.88
CA ILE A 78 1.33 2.51 6.15
C ILE A 78 0.00 1.90 6.54
N GLY A 79 -0.06 1.34 7.74
CA GLY A 79 -1.30 0.83 8.33
C GLY A 79 -1.95 1.91 9.18
N VAL A 80 -3.25 2.13 8.95
CA VAL A 80 -4.07 3.07 9.71
C VAL A 80 -5.32 2.36 10.22
N CYS A 81 -5.85 2.77 11.38
CA CYS A 81 -7.14 2.31 11.85
C CYS A 81 -8.24 3.07 11.10
N ALA A 82 -9.14 2.35 10.41
CA ALA A 82 -10.21 2.97 9.63
C ALA A 82 -11.18 3.79 10.50
N ASP A 83 -11.44 3.35 11.73
CA ASP A 83 -12.40 4.01 12.63
C ASP A 83 -11.86 5.28 13.28
N THR A 84 -10.57 5.29 13.66
CA THR A 84 -9.97 6.39 14.42
C THR A 84 -9.05 7.28 13.59
N GLY A 85 -8.52 6.77 12.48
CA GLY A 85 -7.46 7.41 11.71
C GLY A 85 -6.07 7.27 12.32
N ASP A 86 -5.92 6.55 13.44
CA ASP A 86 -4.62 6.38 14.09
C ASP A 86 -3.66 5.59 13.22
N VAL A 87 -2.39 6.01 13.21
CA VAL A 87 -1.33 5.26 12.56
C VAL A 87 -1.01 4.03 13.40
N LEU A 88 -1.20 2.85 12.81
CA LEU A 88 -0.86 1.58 13.43
C LEU A 88 0.60 1.22 13.17
N THR A 89 1.07 1.41 11.93
CA THR A 89 2.43 1.06 11.52
C THR A 89 2.88 1.89 10.32
N THR A 90 4.15 2.26 10.29
CA THR A 90 4.82 2.93 9.15
C THR A 90 5.83 2.03 8.45
N ARG A 91 6.01 0.80 8.96
CA ARG A 91 7.07 -0.15 8.53
C ARG A 91 6.54 -1.43 7.91
N ALA A 92 5.24 -1.51 7.62
CA ALA A 92 4.58 -2.71 7.10
C ALA A 92 5.27 -3.28 5.84
N ARG A 93 5.82 -2.43 4.96
CA ARG A 93 6.58 -2.91 3.79
C ARG A 93 7.75 -3.82 4.18
N HIS A 94 8.51 -3.45 5.22
CA HIS A 94 9.63 -4.26 5.69
C HIS A 94 9.14 -5.44 6.54
N ALA A 95 8.18 -5.19 7.43
CA ALA A 95 7.64 -6.21 8.33
C ALA A 95 7.04 -7.38 7.55
N LEU A 96 6.28 -7.12 6.48
CA LEU A 96 5.69 -8.16 5.65
C LEU A 96 6.74 -9.10 5.03
N THR A 97 7.88 -8.58 4.59
CA THR A 97 8.96 -9.42 4.03
C THR A 97 9.60 -10.32 5.09
N GLN A 98 9.53 -9.95 6.38
CA GLN A 98 10.05 -10.76 7.49
C GLN A 98 9.00 -11.68 8.12
N ASP A 99 7.72 -11.32 8.00
CA ASP A 99 6.58 -12.03 8.57
C ASP A 99 5.48 -12.22 7.51
N PRO A 100 5.72 -13.07 6.49
CA PRO A 100 4.78 -13.29 5.40
C PRO A 100 3.48 -13.98 5.85
N GLU A 101 3.48 -14.64 7.01
CA GLU A 101 2.28 -15.26 7.59
C GLU A 101 1.48 -14.27 8.47
N GLY A 102 2.05 -13.09 8.74
CA GLY A 102 1.44 -12.03 9.53
C GLY A 102 1.16 -12.44 10.97
N GLU A 103 2.04 -13.24 11.58
CA GLU A 103 1.93 -13.65 12.99
C GLU A 103 1.96 -12.43 13.93
N GLN A 104 2.67 -11.37 13.53
CA GLN A 104 2.81 -10.13 14.27
C GLN A 104 1.97 -8.97 13.70
N PHE A 105 1.09 -9.25 12.74
CA PHE A 105 0.17 -8.25 12.18
C PHE A 105 -0.65 -7.58 13.31
N PRO A 106 -0.83 -6.24 13.33
CA PRO A 106 -0.55 -5.28 12.25
C PRO A 106 0.83 -4.61 12.33
N TRP A 107 1.80 -5.24 12.99
CA TRP A 107 3.18 -4.75 13.13
C TRP A 107 3.28 -3.34 13.72
N ARG A 108 2.60 -3.15 14.86
CA ARG A 108 2.49 -1.85 15.53
C ARG A 108 3.86 -1.23 15.81
N ASP A 109 3.95 0.08 15.59
CA ASP A 109 5.12 0.89 15.98
C ASP A 109 5.13 1.18 17.49
#